data_AF-A0A6A6MW89-F1
#
_entry.id   AF-A0A6A6MW89-F1
#
_cell.length_a   1.000
_cell.length_b   1.000
_cell.length_c   1.000
_cell.angle_alpha   90.00
_cell.angle_beta   90.00
_cell.angle_gamma   90.00
#
_symmetry.space_group_name_H-M   'P 1'
#
loop_
_entity.id
_entity.type
_entity.pdbx_description
1 polymer ?
#
loop_
_entity_poly.entity_id
_entity_poly.type
_entity_poly.pdbx_seq_one_letter_code
_entity_poly.pdbx_strand_id
1 'polypeptide(L)'
;MFTVHLQLIDKHLSIPAKQHIETRFVKIHDEKSPFLAERLKIIVLPTFALIKNAKVDDYVVGFDELGGTDEFSTEDLEKRFAKAHVIFFEGESYLNPSRSSTQTRRSVRQSESHDSSDSD
;
A
#
# COMPACT_ATOMS: atom_id res chain seq x y z
N MET A 1 -10.16 19.57 -14.64
CA MET A 1 -9.49 18.36 -15.18
C MET A 1 -9.32 17.28 -14.12
N PHE A 2 -9.07 17.60 -12.84
CA PHE A 2 -8.90 16.59 -11.77
C PHE A 2 -10.18 15.91 -11.23
N THR A 3 -11.36 16.48 -11.48
CA THR A 3 -12.62 15.99 -10.89
C THR A 3 -13.14 14.68 -11.49
N VAL A 4 -12.81 14.38 -12.75
CA VAL A 4 -13.30 13.17 -13.43
C VAL A 4 -12.69 11.89 -12.86
N HIS A 5 -11.40 11.92 -12.55
CA HIS A 5 -10.66 10.79 -11.95
C HIS A 5 -11.15 10.48 -10.53
N LEU A 6 -11.46 11.51 -9.73
CA LEU A 6 -11.95 11.34 -8.37
C LEU A 6 -13.35 10.69 -8.35
N GLN A 7 -14.23 11.08 -9.27
CA GLN A 7 -15.56 10.48 -9.41
C GLN A 7 -15.49 9.01 -9.86
N LEU A 8 -14.53 8.67 -10.71
CA LEU A 8 -14.29 7.29 -11.13
C LEU A 8 -13.87 6.43 -9.94
N ILE A 9 -12.91 6.92 -9.14
CA ILE A 9 -12.45 6.25 -7.91
C ILE A 9 -13.60 6.04 -6.94
N ASP A 10 -14.45 7.04 -6.73
CA ASP A 10 -15.61 6.91 -5.82
C ASP A 10 -16.50 5.72 -6.23
N LYS A 11 -16.67 5.48 -7.54
CA LYS A 11 -17.43 4.33 -8.04
C LYS A 11 -16.71 3.02 -7.75
N HIS A 12 -15.41 2.95 -8.04
CA HIS A 12 -14.62 1.74 -7.79
C HIS A 12 -14.44 1.43 -6.30
N LEU A 13 -14.44 2.42 -5.40
CA LEU A 13 -14.41 2.19 -3.95
C LEU A 13 -15.78 1.76 -3.38
N SER A 14 -16.87 2.21 -3.98
CA SER A 14 -18.24 1.91 -3.49
C SER A 14 -18.60 0.42 -3.57
N ILE A 15 -18.01 -0.30 -4.52
CA ILE A 15 -18.21 -1.74 -4.72
C ILE A 15 -17.53 -2.56 -3.58
N PRO A 16 -16.20 -2.49 -3.37
CA PRO A 16 -15.51 -3.21 -2.30
C PRO A 16 -15.97 -2.74 -0.93
N ALA A 17 -16.37 -1.48 -0.76
CA ALA A 17 -16.90 -1.00 0.51
C ALA A 17 -18.19 -1.71 0.96
N LYS A 18 -18.98 -2.24 0.03
CA LYS A 18 -20.18 -3.03 0.36
C LYS A 18 -19.88 -4.50 0.61
N GLN A 19 -18.81 -5.01 0.01
CA GLN A 19 -18.41 -6.42 0.10
C GLN A 19 -17.52 -6.68 1.33
N HIS A 20 -16.60 -5.76 1.63
CA HIS A 20 -15.59 -5.88 2.68
C HIS A 20 -15.98 -5.11 3.95
N ILE A 21 -16.82 -5.71 4.79
CA ILE A 21 -17.28 -5.11 6.06
C ILE A 21 -16.13 -5.03 7.08
N GLU A 22 -15.09 -5.85 6.92
CA GLU A 22 -13.88 -5.83 7.74
C GLU A 22 -13.08 -4.52 7.61
N THR A 23 -13.21 -3.82 6.47
CA THR A 23 -12.42 -2.63 6.15
C THR A 23 -13.30 -1.40 6.11
N ARG A 24 -12.85 -0.33 6.79
CA ARG A 24 -13.54 0.96 6.75
C ARG A 24 -12.98 1.82 5.64
N PHE A 25 -13.81 2.06 4.62
CA PHE A 25 -13.53 3.04 3.58
C PHE A 25 -14.01 4.41 4.03
N VAL A 26 -13.10 5.38 4.10
CA VAL A 26 -13.39 6.75 4.55
C VAL A 26 -12.94 7.73 3.48
N LYS A 27 -13.85 8.63 3.08
CA LYS A 27 -13.55 9.74 2.18
C LYS A 27 -13.31 11.01 2.99
N ILE A 28 -12.20 11.68 2.71
CA ILE A 28 -11.82 12.94 3.33
C ILE A 28 -11.68 13.99 2.23
N HIS A 29 -12.18 15.19 2.48
CA HIS A 29 -11.91 16.37 1.65
C HIS A 29 -10.70 17.09 2.24
N ASP A 30 -9.63 17.24 1.46
CA ASP A 30 -8.41 17.91 1.90
C ASP A 30 -8.66 19.39 2.26
N GLU A 31 -9.43 20.12 1.45
CA GLU A 31 -9.78 21.53 1.67
C GLU A 31 -10.55 21.75 2.97
N LYS A 32 -11.38 20.78 3.37
CA LYS A 32 -12.18 20.87 4.60
C LYS A 32 -11.44 20.35 5.83
N SER A 33 -10.40 19.54 5.64
CA SER A 33 -9.64 18.93 6.73
C SER A 33 -8.12 19.01 6.47
N PRO A 34 -7.56 20.23 6.47
CA PRO A 34 -6.13 20.43 6.20
C PRO A 34 -5.24 19.72 7.24
N PHE A 35 -5.72 19.56 8.47
CA PHE A 35 -5.01 18.83 9.53
C PHE A 35 -4.72 17.38 9.15
N LEU A 36 -5.69 16.67 8.58
CA LEU A 36 -5.50 15.27 8.16
C LEU A 36 -4.63 15.20 6.89
N ALA A 37 -4.82 16.11 5.95
CA ALA A 37 -4.00 16.19 4.74
C ALA A 37 -2.51 16.38 5.06
N GLU A 38 -2.18 17.28 5.99
CA GLU A 38 -0.80 17.52 6.42
C GLU A 38 -0.22 16.35 7.22
N ARG A 39 -0.98 15.79 8.17
CA ARG A 39 -0.54 14.63 8.98
C ARG A 39 -0.28 13.39 8.13
N LEU A 40 -1.12 13.15 7.13
CA LEU A 40 -0.97 12.05 6.18
C LEU A 40 -0.03 12.39 5.01
N LYS A 41 0.48 13.63 4.95
CA LYS A 41 1.38 14.13 3.90
C LYS A 41 0.83 13.92 2.49
N ILE A 42 -0.45 14.22 2.29
CA ILE A 42 -1.11 14.13 0.99
C ILE A 42 -0.65 15.32 0.14
N ILE A 43 0.17 15.04 -0.87
CA ILE A 43 0.69 16.05 -1.82
C ILE A 43 -0.03 15.95 -3.17
N VAL A 44 -0.46 14.74 -3.54
CA VAL A 44 -1.08 14.42 -4.84
C VAL A 44 -2.46 13.83 -4.59
N LEU A 45 -3.44 14.22 -5.40
CA LEU A 45 -4.75 13.58 -5.42
C LEU A 45 -4.90 12.80 -6.72
N PRO A 46 -5.48 11.59 -6.69
CA PRO A 46 -6.01 10.86 -5.53
C PRO A 46 -4.90 10.16 -4.71
N THR A 47 -4.99 10.13 -3.38
CA THR A 47 -4.11 9.33 -2.50
C THR A 47 -4.94 8.45 -1.58
N PHE A 48 -4.59 7.17 -1.47
CA PHE A 48 -5.17 6.23 -0.52
C PHE A 48 -4.16 5.89 0.57
N ALA A 49 -4.50 6.23 1.81
CA ALA A 49 -3.71 5.83 2.97
C ALA A 49 -4.24 4.50 3.51
N LEU A 50 -3.39 3.47 3.51
CA LEU A 50 -3.73 2.15 4.01
C LEU A 50 -3.39 2.08 5.50
N ILE A 51 -4.41 2.00 6.34
CA ILE A 51 -4.26 2.07 7.80
C ILE A 51 -4.61 0.72 8.42
N LYS A 52 -3.67 0.16 9.17
CA LYS A 52 -3.85 -1.09 9.91
C LYS A 52 -3.38 -0.90 11.34
N ASN A 53 -4.18 -1.36 12.31
CA ASN A 53 -3.87 -1.23 13.75
C ASN A 53 -3.52 0.22 14.17
N ALA A 54 -4.29 1.21 13.68
CA ALA A 54 -4.10 2.64 13.91
C ALA A 54 -2.76 3.22 13.42
N LYS A 55 -2.02 2.50 12.57
CA LYS A 55 -0.79 2.96 11.93
C LYS A 55 -0.97 2.93 10.41
N VAL A 56 -0.44 3.93 9.72
CA VAL A 56 -0.37 3.91 8.26
C VAL A 56 0.71 2.92 7.85
N ASP A 57 0.31 1.89 7.10
CA ASP A 57 1.19 0.82 6.63
C ASP A 57 1.79 1.16 5.26
N ASP A 58 0.95 1.65 4.35
CA ASP A 58 1.36 2.01 2.99
C ASP A 58 0.50 3.18 2.44
N TYR A 59 1.00 3.82 1.38
CA TYR A 59 0.28 4.86 0.64
C TYR A 59 0.24 4.48 -0.84
N VAL A 60 -0.97 4.43 -1.39
CA VAL A 60 -1.18 4.30 -2.84
C VAL A 60 -1.40 5.71 -3.38
N VAL A 61 -0.43 6.24 -4.12
CA VAL A 61 -0.49 7.59 -4.69
C VAL A 61 -0.86 7.50 -6.16
N GLY A 62 -1.95 8.18 -6.54
CA GLY A 62 -2.42 8.26 -7.92
C GLY A 62 -2.85 6.92 -8.50
N PHE A 63 -2.51 6.72 -9.77
CA PHE A 63 -2.79 5.50 -10.53
C PHE A 63 -1.52 4.72 -10.87
N ASP A 64 -0.35 5.19 -10.46
CA ASP A 64 0.94 4.59 -10.85
C ASP A 64 1.02 3.11 -10.43
N GLU A 65 0.43 2.77 -9.29
CA GLU A 65 0.40 1.40 -8.78
C GLU A 65 -0.72 0.53 -9.39
N LEU A 66 -1.64 1.14 -10.13
CA LEU A 66 -2.76 0.50 -10.84
C LEU A 66 -2.52 0.46 -12.36
N GLY A 67 -1.28 0.67 -12.81
CA GLY A 67 -0.90 0.63 -14.23
C GLY A 67 -0.88 2.00 -14.92
N GLY A 68 -0.89 3.10 -14.16
CA GLY A 68 -0.76 4.47 -14.67
C GLY A 68 -1.91 4.92 -15.57
N THR A 69 -3.02 4.18 -15.56
CA THR A 69 -4.17 4.40 -16.45
C THR A 69 -5.43 4.53 -15.61
N ASP A 70 -6.36 5.37 -16.07
CA ASP A 70 -7.65 5.56 -15.40
C ASP A 70 -8.62 4.39 -15.61
N GLU A 71 -8.36 3.54 -16.59
CA GLU A 71 -9.17 2.37 -16.95
C GLU A 71 -8.74 1.12 -16.13
N PHE A 72 -8.78 1.20 -14.80
CA PHE A 72 -8.51 0.05 -13.93
C PHE A 72 -9.80 -0.65 -13.52
N SER A 73 -9.73 -1.96 -13.30
CA SER A 73 -10.87 -2.73 -12.79
C SER A 73 -10.94 -2.64 -11.26
N THR A 74 -12.14 -2.83 -10.71
CA THR A 74 -12.32 -2.91 -9.24
C THR A 74 -11.49 -4.04 -8.63
N GLU A 75 -11.33 -5.14 -9.37
CA GLU A 75 -10.51 -6.28 -8.96
C GLU A 75 -9.04 -5.92 -8.78
N ASP A 76 -8.49 -5.05 -9.64
CA ASP A 76 -7.08 -4.62 -9.53
C ASP A 76 -6.83 -3.78 -8.28
N LEU A 77 -7.81 -2.92 -7.94
CA LEU A 77 -7.78 -2.13 -6.72
C LEU A 77 -7.93 -3.02 -5.47
N GLU A 78 -8.82 -4.02 -5.52
CA GLU A 78 -8.96 -5.03 -4.47
C GLU A 78 -7.67 -5.85 -4.29
N LYS A 79 -7.06 -6.34 -5.38
CA LYS A 79 -5.77 -7.05 -5.33
C LYS A 79 -4.69 -6.20 -4.67
N ARG A 80 -4.64 -4.88 -4.95
CA ARG A 80 -3.68 -3.96 -4.31
C ARG A 80 -3.93 -3.84 -2.80
N PHE A 81 -5.19 -3.72 -2.37
CA PHE A 81 -5.54 -3.67 -0.94
C PHE A 81 -5.34 -5.00 -0.22
N ALA A 82 -5.59 -6.12 -0.89
CA ALA A 82 -5.33 -7.46 -0.38
C ALA A 82 -3.83 -7.70 -0.18
N LYS A 83 -3.00 -7.21 -1.11
CA LYS A 83 -1.53 -7.24 -1.00
C LYS A 83 -1.00 -6.45 0.20
N ALA A 84 -1.68 -5.38 0.58
CA ALA A 84 -1.41 -4.62 1.81
C ALA A 84 -2.09 -5.22 3.06
N HIS A 85 -2.77 -6.36 2.92
CA HIS A 85 -3.51 -7.04 3.98
C HIS A 85 -4.51 -6.14 4.72
N VAL A 86 -5.15 -5.22 3.98
CA VAL A 86 -6.22 -4.35 4.50
C VAL A 86 -7.57 -5.05 4.35
N ILE A 87 -7.85 -5.63 3.17
CA ILE A 87 -9.06 -6.41 2.89
C ILE A 87 -8.78 -7.91 2.81
N PHE A 88 -9.80 -8.75 2.98
CA PHE A 88 -9.72 -10.19 2.73
C PHE A 88 -10.29 -10.52 1.35
N PHE A 89 -9.43 -10.91 0.41
CA PHE A 89 -9.85 -11.32 -0.94
C PHE A 89 -9.97 -12.85 -1.01
N GLU A 90 -11.17 -13.36 -1.28
CA GLU A 90 -11.49 -14.80 -1.26
C GLU A 90 -10.90 -15.56 -2.48
N GLY A 91 -10.32 -14.84 -3.45
CA GLY A 91 -9.80 -15.40 -4.70
C GLY A 91 -8.35 -15.92 -4.66
N GLU A 92 -7.57 -15.67 -3.61
CA GLU A 92 -6.19 -16.18 -3.51
C GLU A 92 -5.88 -16.64 -2.08
N SER A 93 -6.00 -17.94 -1.87
CA SER A 93 -5.03 -18.63 -1.02
C SER A 93 -3.61 -18.18 -1.44
N TYR A 94 -2.71 -17.90 -0.50
CA TYR A 94 -1.29 -17.52 -0.72
C TYR A 94 -0.96 -16.04 -1.06
N LEU A 95 -0.94 -15.17 -0.05
CA LEU A 95 0.26 -14.36 0.18
C LEU A 95 0.91 -14.85 1.48
N ASN A 96 1.87 -15.77 1.34
CA ASN A 96 2.65 -16.31 2.44
C ASN A 96 3.27 -15.18 3.30
N PRO A 97 3.29 -15.31 4.64
CA PRO A 97 4.00 -14.38 5.50
C PRO A 97 5.51 -14.66 5.40
N SER A 98 6.17 -14.17 4.36
CA SER A 98 7.64 -14.19 4.26
C SER A 98 8.21 -12.79 4.01
N ARG A 99 7.84 -11.84 4.87
CA ARG A 99 8.75 -10.75 5.22
C ARG A 99 9.01 -10.80 6.72
N SER A 100 9.87 -11.74 7.07
CA SER A 100 10.68 -11.66 8.28
C SER A 100 11.41 -10.31 8.27
N SER A 101 10.96 -9.39 9.12
CA SER A 101 11.78 -8.27 9.54
C SER A 101 12.88 -8.83 10.45
N THR A 102 13.88 -9.46 9.84
CA THR A 102 15.13 -9.77 10.53
C THR A 102 15.76 -8.43 10.91
N GLN A 103 15.51 -8.00 12.15
CA GLN A 103 16.39 -7.08 12.86
C GLN A 103 17.77 -7.75 12.93
N THR A 104 18.60 -7.47 11.93
CA THR A 104 20.03 -7.79 12.02
C THR A 104 20.66 -6.83 13.01
N ARG A 105 20.56 -7.16 14.30
CA ARG A 105 21.50 -6.69 15.31
C ARG A 105 22.84 -7.39 15.03
N ARG A 106 23.74 -6.75 14.30
CA ARG A 106 25.14 -7.20 14.23
C ARG A 106 26.03 -6.27 15.05
N SER A 107 26.36 -6.80 16.22
CA SER A 107 27.32 -6.36 17.21
C SER A 107 28.74 -6.77 16.81
N VAL A 108 29.67 -5.80 16.82
CA VAL A 108 31.04 -5.82 17.39
C VAL A 108 32.01 -6.97 17.03
N ARG A 109 33.21 -6.57 16.52
CA ARG A 109 34.54 -7.28 16.44
C ARG A 109 34.62 -8.43 15.40
N GLN A 110 35.70 -8.76 14.69
CA GLN A 110 37.15 -8.46 14.68
C GLN A 110 37.68 -9.03 13.32
N SER A 111 38.46 -8.29 12.53
CA SER A 111 39.89 -8.50 12.22
C SER A 111 40.33 -9.81 11.53
N GLU A 112 41.10 -9.60 10.45
CA GLU A 112 42.25 -10.38 9.91
C GLU A 112 42.06 -11.45 8.79
N SER A 113 42.97 -11.28 7.83
CA SER A 113 43.36 -11.99 6.61
C SER A 113 43.48 -13.52 6.70
N HIS A 114 43.22 -14.20 5.58
CA HIS A 114 44.18 -15.17 5.03
C HIS A 114 43.92 -15.53 3.55
N ASP A 115 45.04 -15.70 2.88
CA ASP A 115 45.38 -16.06 1.49
C ASP A 115 44.96 -17.49 1.08
N SER A 116 44.92 -17.75 -0.25
CA SER A 116 45.07 -19.03 -1.01
C SER A 116 43.99 -19.25 -2.08
N SER A 117 44.22 -19.91 -3.22
CA SER A 117 45.36 -20.18 -4.11
C SER A 117 44.79 -20.95 -5.33
N ASP A 118 45.51 -20.86 -6.44
CA ASP A 118 45.33 -21.44 -7.80
C ASP A 118 45.19 -22.99 -7.88
N SER A 119 44.79 -23.50 -9.08
CA SER A 119 44.70 -24.90 -9.63
C SER A 119 43.26 -25.33 -9.99
N ASP A 120 42.87 -25.79 -11.20
CA ASP A 120 43.50 -26.22 -12.47
C ASP A 120 42.59 -25.77 -13.65
#